data_AF-A0A285F495-F1
#
_entry.id   AF-A0A285F495-F1
#
_cell.length_a   1.000
_cell.length_b   1.000
_cell.length_c   1.000
_cell.angle_alpha   90.00
_cell.angle_beta   90.00
_cell.angle_gamma   90.00
#
_symmetry.space_group_name_H-M   'P 1'
#
loop_
_entity.id
_entity.type
_entity.pdbx_description
1 polymer ?
#
loop_
_entity_poly.entity_id
_entity_poly.type
_entity_poly.pdbx_seq_one_letter_code
_entity_poly.pdbx_strand_id
1 'polypeptide(L)'
;MPRALRVLIALLVTTAAATVVVEILNYSYAPEHGFGLAVRTGWALLRTLGWLLLIRQVRRSRAAARPLGLILAVTTIFAVGRLVVPREGVPPRPGVIGFAVLVVLCVTVVALLYRHPAAREHLVRHPNRLVLTREGLSMREAAPRRAPVAGWLLTARLAAFTYSPLMLVPCLIAFGELRDRPQWLLAVVFWLFAGIAVSYAVLLCTIFLMRGKAGARRALGWLTFFVLLWDLPLCYFLLGTDGLIRDGAPLLAAALLTWYALYRAAAVADIPAEVRT
;
A
#
# COMPACT_ATOMS: atom_id res chain seq x y z
N MET A 1 17.56 -19.18 -9.67
CA MET A 1 17.22 -17.99 -8.87
C MET A 1 18.31 -17.72 -7.83
N PRO A 2 18.79 -16.47 -7.67
CA PRO A 2 19.73 -16.10 -6.61
C PRO A 2 19.22 -16.47 -5.21
N ARG A 3 20.11 -16.83 -4.27
CA ARG A 3 19.72 -17.19 -2.87
C ARG A 3 18.91 -16.08 -2.19
N ALA A 4 19.33 -14.82 -2.35
CA ALA A 4 18.63 -13.66 -1.80
C ALA A 4 17.16 -13.54 -2.28
N LEU A 5 16.87 -13.90 -3.53
CA LEU A 5 15.51 -13.87 -4.07
C LEU A 5 14.64 -14.98 -3.49
N ARG A 6 15.21 -16.17 -3.27
CA ARG A 6 14.50 -17.28 -2.59
C ARG A 6 14.16 -16.92 -1.15
N VAL A 7 15.11 -16.31 -0.43
CA VAL A 7 14.88 -15.81 0.94
C VAL A 7 13.80 -14.73 0.96
N LEU A 8 13.83 -13.78 0.03
CA LEU A 8 12.80 -12.75 -0.07
C LEU A 8 11.42 -13.36 -0.35
N ILE A 9 11.30 -14.30 -1.30
CA ILE A 9 10.03 -14.96 -1.59
C ILE A 9 9.54 -15.76 -0.38
N ALA A 10 10.43 -16.48 0.30
CA ALA A 10 10.09 -17.21 1.52
C ALA A 10 9.57 -16.26 2.60
N LEU A 11 10.26 -15.15 2.86
CA LEU A 11 9.82 -14.13 3.82
C LEU A 11 8.46 -13.52 3.45
N LEU A 12 8.20 -13.27 2.17
CA LEU A 12 6.89 -12.78 1.72
C LEU A 12 5.78 -13.80 1.98
N VAL A 13 6.04 -15.10 1.72
CA VAL A 13 5.10 -16.18 2.02
C VAL A 13 4.89 -16.29 3.53
N THR A 14 5.96 -16.25 4.32
CA THR A 14 5.89 -16.26 5.79
C THR A 14 5.10 -15.06 6.33
N THR A 15 5.28 -13.87 5.75
CA THR A 15 4.53 -12.67 6.15
C THR A 15 3.04 -12.81 5.84
N ALA A 16 2.70 -13.34 4.67
CA ALA A 16 1.30 -13.62 4.31
C ALA A 16 0.67 -14.65 5.25
N ALA A 17 1.37 -15.76 5.52
CA ALA A 17 0.89 -16.81 6.44
C ALA A 17 0.74 -16.28 7.88
N ALA A 18 1.74 -15.55 8.38
CA ALA A 18 1.68 -14.91 9.69
C ALA A 18 0.51 -13.93 9.80
N THR A 19 0.23 -13.16 8.74
CA THR A 19 -0.93 -12.25 8.70
C THR A 19 -2.23 -13.04 8.87
N VAL A 20 -2.40 -14.14 8.14
CA VAL A 20 -3.59 -15.00 8.27
C VAL A 20 -3.72 -15.60 9.68
N VAL A 21 -2.63 -16.14 10.24
CA VAL A 21 -2.64 -16.73 11.59
C VAL A 21 -3.03 -15.68 12.63
N VAL A 22 -2.44 -14.49 12.56
CA VAL A 22 -2.73 -13.40 13.49
C VAL A 22 -4.18 -12.92 13.36
N GLU A 23 -4.72 -12.90 12.15
CA GLU A 23 -6.14 -12.58 11.92
C GLU A 23 -7.08 -13.64 12.48
N ILE A 24 -6.75 -14.93 12.34
CA ILE A 24 -7.52 -16.02 12.96
C ILE A 24 -7.51 -15.90 14.48
N LEU A 25 -6.34 -15.65 15.07
CA LEU A 25 -6.23 -15.40 16.51
C LEU A 25 -7.06 -14.18 16.93
N ASN A 26 -6.99 -13.09 16.16
CA ASN A 26 -7.79 -11.92 16.45
C ASN A 26 -9.29 -12.22 16.40
N TYR A 27 -9.73 -13.01 15.42
CA TYR A 27 -11.12 -13.42 15.30
C TYR A 27 -11.56 -14.28 16.50
N SER A 28 -10.73 -15.22 16.95
CA SER A 28 -11.07 -16.09 18.09
C SER A 28 -11.07 -15.38 19.44
N TYR A 29 -10.30 -14.32 19.61
CA TYR A 29 -10.26 -13.52 20.85
C TYR A 29 -11.24 -12.33 20.85
N ALA A 30 -11.95 -12.06 19.75
CA ALA A 30 -12.89 -10.95 19.70
C ALA A 30 -14.17 -11.31 20.50
N PRO A 31 -14.49 -10.58 21.59
CA PRO A 31 -15.65 -10.90 22.42
C PRO A 31 -16.98 -10.63 21.70
N GLU A 32 -16.98 -9.76 20.67
CA GLU A 32 -18.17 -9.45 19.87
C GLU A 32 -17.92 -9.65 18.36
N HIS A 33 -18.75 -10.49 17.75
CA HIS A 33 -18.72 -10.81 16.31
C HIS A 33 -19.51 -9.79 15.47
N GLY A 34 -19.32 -8.50 15.73
CA GLY A 34 -20.07 -7.42 15.07
C GLY A 34 -19.67 -7.18 13.60
N PHE A 35 -20.49 -6.41 12.88
CA PHE A 35 -20.27 -6.07 11.46
C PHE A 35 -18.88 -5.44 11.19
N GLY A 36 -18.41 -4.57 12.08
CA GLY A 36 -17.08 -3.97 11.97
C GLY A 36 -15.93 -4.99 12.04
N LEU A 37 -16.10 -6.10 12.75
CA LEU A 37 -15.12 -7.20 12.76
C LEU A 37 -15.11 -7.90 11.39
N ALA A 38 -16.28 -8.18 10.81
CA ALA A 38 -16.39 -8.82 9.50
C ALA A 38 -15.74 -7.99 8.38
N VAL A 39 -15.99 -6.67 8.36
CA VAL A 39 -15.35 -5.74 7.39
C VAL A 39 -13.84 -5.74 7.56
N ARG A 40 -13.34 -5.70 8.81
CA ARG A 40 -11.90 -5.70 9.10
C ARG A 40 -11.23 -7.03 8.74
N THR A 41 -11.87 -8.16 9.01
CA THR A 41 -11.37 -9.49 8.63
C THR A 41 -11.34 -9.62 7.09
N GLY A 42 -12.40 -9.17 6.40
CA GLY A 42 -12.41 -9.10 4.94
C GLY A 42 -11.28 -8.24 4.39
N TRP A 43 -11.02 -7.10 5.03
CA TRP A 43 -9.90 -6.23 4.66
C TRP A 43 -8.53 -6.89 4.89
N ALA A 44 -8.39 -7.66 5.97
CA ALA A 44 -7.16 -8.38 6.23
C ALA A 44 -6.91 -9.52 5.24
N LEU A 45 -7.97 -10.23 4.81
CA LEU A 45 -7.88 -11.20 3.72
C LEU A 45 -7.46 -10.54 2.40
N LEU A 46 -7.99 -9.35 2.09
CA LEU A 46 -7.54 -8.58 0.93
C LEU A 46 -6.06 -8.20 1.02
N ARG A 47 -5.56 -7.90 2.22
CA ARG A 47 -4.14 -7.64 2.46
C ARG A 47 -3.28 -8.88 2.20
N THR A 48 -3.74 -10.06 2.59
CA THR A 48 -3.11 -11.34 2.25
C THR A 48 -3.05 -11.54 0.74
N LEU A 49 -4.12 -11.22 0.01
CA LEU A 49 -4.10 -11.20 -1.47
C LEU A 49 -3.07 -10.18 -2.00
N GLY A 50 -2.94 -9.03 -1.36
CA GLY A 50 -1.89 -8.04 -1.63
C GLY A 50 -0.48 -8.62 -1.53
N TRP A 51 -0.20 -9.40 -0.47
CA TRP A 51 1.08 -10.10 -0.32
C TRP A 51 1.32 -11.13 -1.43
N LEU A 52 0.30 -11.87 -1.85
CA LEU A 52 0.40 -12.80 -3.00
C LEU A 52 0.66 -12.06 -4.32
N LEU A 53 -0.01 -10.92 -4.53
CA LEU A 53 0.26 -10.05 -5.68
C LEU A 53 1.68 -9.53 -5.64
N LEU A 54 2.20 -9.15 -4.48
CA LEU A 54 3.60 -8.73 -4.32
C LEU A 54 4.57 -9.85 -4.68
N ILE A 55 4.34 -11.08 -4.22
CA ILE A 55 5.14 -12.26 -4.63
C ILE A 55 5.14 -12.40 -6.16
N ARG A 56 3.97 -12.25 -6.80
CA ARG A 56 3.85 -12.30 -8.27
C ARG A 56 4.61 -11.16 -8.96
N GLN A 57 4.59 -9.95 -8.40
CA GLN A 57 5.34 -8.79 -8.95
C GLN A 57 6.86 -8.98 -8.81
N VAL A 58 7.32 -9.50 -7.66
CA VAL A 58 8.73 -9.82 -7.41
C VAL A 58 9.21 -10.92 -8.36
N ARG A 59 8.44 -12.00 -8.53
CA ARG A 59 8.75 -13.07 -9.49
C ARG A 59 8.78 -12.60 -10.95
N ARG A 60 8.06 -11.53 -11.27
CA ARG A 60 8.01 -10.92 -12.61
C ARG A 60 9.02 -9.77 -12.79
N SER A 61 9.93 -9.55 -11.83
CA SER A 61 10.96 -8.50 -11.89
C SER A 61 10.37 -7.10 -12.14
N ARG A 62 9.24 -6.78 -11.48
CA ARG A 62 8.53 -5.50 -11.71
C ARG A 62 8.97 -4.46 -10.70
N ALA A 63 9.41 -3.29 -11.18
CA ALA A 63 9.80 -2.15 -10.35
C ALA A 63 8.70 -1.68 -9.36
N ALA A 64 7.43 -1.95 -9.68
CA ALA A 64 6.27 -1.71 -8.82
C ALA A 64 6.29 -2.51 -7.49
N ALA A 65 7.10 -3.56 -7.37
CA ALA A 65 7.15 -4.38 -6.17
C ALA A 65 7.63 -3.61 -4.93
N ARG A 66 8.54 -2.63 -5.08
CA ARG A 66 9.05 -1.83 -3.96
C ARG A 66 7.97 -0.98 -3.27
N PRO A 67 7.30 -0.06 -3.99
CA PRO A 67 6.27 0.76 -3.37
C PRO A 67 5.09 -0.08 -2.87
N LEU A 68 4.72 -1.15 -3.59
CA LEU A 68 3.67 -2.06 -3.15
C LEU A 68 4.04 -2.74 -1.83
N GLY A 69 5.28 -3.23 -1.68
CA GLY A 69 5.76 -3.85 -0.45
C GLY A 69 5.82 -2.89 0.73
N LEU A 70 6.22 -1.64 0.50
CA LEU A 70 6.23 -0.61 1.56
C LEU A 70 4.80 -0.32 2.05
N ILE A 71 3.86 -0.10 1.14
CA ILE A 71 2.47 0.21 1.47
C ILE A 71 1.84 -0.97 2.22
N LEU A 72 2.03 -2.21 1.73
CA LEU A 72 1.52 -3.40 2.40
C LEU A 72 2.12 -3.58 3.80
N ALA A 73 3.43 -3.37 3.96
CA ALA A 73 4.08 -3.45 5.26
C ALA A 73 3.52 -2.43 6.26
N VAL A 74 3.43 -1.16 5.86
CA VAL A 74 2.93 -0.09 6.73
C VAL A 74 1.47 -0.33 7.12
N THR A 75 0.61 -0.61 6.13
CA THR A 75 -0.80 -0.91 6.39
C THR A 75 -1.00 -2.17 7.24
N THR A 76 -0.11 -3.16 7.12
CA THR A 76 -0.14 -4.36 7.98
C THR A 76 0.20 -3.99 9.43
N ILE A 77 1.27 -3.22 9.67
CA ILE A 77 1.68 -2.84 11.02
C ILE A 77 0.57 -2.09 11.76
N PHE A 78 -0.03 -1.09 11.11
CA PHE A 78 -1.12 -0.31 11.71
C PHE A 78 -2.38 -1.14 11.94
N ALA A 79 -2.74 -2.01 10.99
CA ALA A 79 -3.91 -2.88 11.15
C ALA A 79 -3.74 -3.88 12.31
N VAL A 80 -2.53 -4.42 12.49
CA VAL A 80 -2.21 -5.39 13.55
C VAL A 80 -2.01 -4.69 14.90
N GLY A 81 -1.73 -3.38 14.92
CA GLY A 81 -1.62 -2.56 16.13
C GLY A 81 -2.82 -2.68 17.07
N ARG A 82 -4.01 -3.03 16.56
CA ARG A 82 -5.21 -3.34 17.36
C ARG A 82 -5.02 -4.45 18.40
N LEU A 83 -4.07 -5.37 18.18
CA LEU A 83 -3.80 -6.48 19.10
C LEU A 83 -3.10 -6.03 20.38
N VAL A 84 -2.47 -4.84 20.33
CA VAL A 84 -1.65 -4.32 21.41
C VAL A 84 -2.37 -3.23 22.19
N VAL A 85 -3.34 -2.53 21.58
CA VAL A 85 -4.13 -1.48 22.25
C VAL A 85 -5.43 -2.10 22.79
N PRO A 86 -5.52 -2.40 24.11
CA PRO A 86 -6.73 -2.95 24.70
C PRO A 86 -7.79 -1.85 24.82
N ARG A 87 -9.05 -2.21 24.62
CA ARG A 87 -10.17 -1.34 25.01
C ARG A 87 -10.41 -1.40 26.52
N GLU A 88 -10.15 -2.56 27.13
CA GLU A 88 -10.13 -2.77 28.59
C GLU A 88 -9.09 -3.85 28.93
N GLY A 89 -8.36 -3.68 30.05
CA GLY A 89 -7.42 -4.67 30.58
C GLY A 89 -6.04 -4.72 29.90
N VAL A 90 -5.30 -5.80 30.16
CA VAL A 90 -3.93 -6.04 29.63
C VAL A 90 -4.05 -6.76 28.28
N PRO A 91 -3.28 -6.39 27.23
CA PRO A 91 -3.41 -7.03 25.92
C PRO A 91 -3.09 -8.53 26.04
N PRO A 92 -3.84 -9.40 25.35
CA PRO A 92 -3.56 -10.82 25.38
C PRO A 92 -2.14 -11.09 24.86
N ARG A 93 -1.34 -11.82 25.65
CA ARG A 93 0.04 -12.22 25.31
C ARG A 93 0.20 -12.73 23.87
N PRO A 94 -0.68 -13.60 23.32
CA PRO A 94 -0.57 -14.04 21.92
C PRO A 94 -0.71 -12.90 20.90
N GLY A 95 -1.51 -11.88 21.19
CA GLY A 95 -1.67 -10.69 20.34
C GLY A 95 -0.40 -9.84 20.27
N VAL A 96 0.26 -9.64 21.42
CA VAL A 96 1.55 -8.90 21.49
C VAL A 96 2.65 -9.63 20.73
N ILE A 97 2.74 -10.96 20.88
CA ILE A 97 3.71 -11.79 20.15
C ILE A 97 3.42 -11.73 18.64
N GLY A 98 2.16 -11.88 18.23
CA GLY A 98 1.75 -11.77 16.83
C GLY A 98 2.10 -10.42 16.21
N PHE A 99 1.86 -9.33 16.94
CA PHE A 99 2.27 -7.99 16.54
C PHE A 99 3.79 -7.87 16.37
N ALA A 100 4.58 -8.28 17.37
CA ALA A 100 6.03 -8.19 17.31
C ALA A 100 6.60 -8.98 16.11
N VAL A 101 6.12 -10.20 15.89
CA VAL A 101 6.52 -11.04 14.76
C VAL A 101 6.19 -10.36 13.42
N LEU A 102 4.96 -9.84 13.26
CA LEU A 102 4.55 -9.17 12.01
C LEU A 102 5.32 -7.87 11.75
N VAL A 103 5.61 -7.08 12.78
CA VAL A 103 6.44 -5.88 12.65
C VAL A 103 7.83 -6.25 12.18
N VAL A 104 8.47 -7.24 12.81
CA VAL A 104 9.81 -7.69 12.41
C VAL A 104 9.82 -8.21 10.97
N LEU A 105 8.83 -9.03 10.59
CA LEU A 105 8.69 -9.52 9.21
C LEU A 105 8.51 -8.38 8.20
N CYS A 106 7.61 -7.44 8.47
CA CYS A 106 7.35 -6.29 7.60
C CYS A 106 8.58 -5.41 7.43
N VAL A 107 9.26 -5.07 8.53
CA VAL A 107 10.51 -4.28 8.51
C VAL A 107 11.60 -5.02 7.74
N THR A 108 11.75 -6.33 7.94
CA THR A 108 12.74 -7.15 7.23
C THR A 108 12.47 -7.19 5.74
N VAL A 109 11.21 -7.36 5.32
CA VAL A 109 10.81 -7.32 3.92
C VAL A 109 11.13 -5.98 3.29
N VAL A 110 10.78 -4.87 3.94
CA VAL A 110 11.07 -3.51 3.45
C VAL A 110 12.58 -3.28 3.37
N ALA A 111 13.33 -3.68 4.39
CA ALA A 111 14.78 -3.57 4.41
C ALA A 111 15.43 -4.36 3.26
N LEU A 112 14.99 -5.60 3.00
CA LEU A 112 15.50 -6.39 1.88
C LEU A 112 15.13 -5.80 0.50
N LEU A 113 13.91 -5.28 0.35
CA LEU A 113 13.45 -4.67 -0.91
C LEU A 113 14.21 -3.38 -1.27
N TYR A 114 14.57 -2.58 -0.26
CA TYR A 114 15.19 -1.27 -0.45
C TYR A 114 16.72 -1.27 -0.29
N ARG A 115 17.28 -1.99 0.69
CA ARG A 115 18.72 -1.96 0.99
C ARG A 115 19.53 -3.03 0.24
N HIS A 116 18.95 -4.17 -0.13
CA HIS A 116 19.74 -5.25 -0.72
C HIS A 116 20.00 -5.01 -2.23
N PRO A 117 21.28 -4.93 -2.68
CA PRO A 117 21.63 -4.65 -4.07
C PRO A 117 21.09 -5.71 -5.04
N ALA A 118 21.13 -6.99 -4.66
CA ALA A 118 20.54 -8.08 -5.47
C ALA A 118 19.03 -7.91 -5.74
N ALA A 119 18.25 -7.35 -4.80
CA ALA A 119 16.84 -7.05 -5.03
C ALA A 119 16.68 -5.84 -5.97
N ARG A 120 17.56 -4.84 -5.85
CA ARG A 120 17.60 -3.67 -6.73
C ARG A 120 17.86 -4.06 -8.17
N GLU A 121 18.88 -4.87 -8.40
CA GLU A 121 19.24 -5.36 -9.73
C GLU A 121 18.12 -6.24 -10.30
N HIS A 122 17.59 -7.17 -9.51
CA HIS A 122 16.56 -8.10 -9.99
C HIS A 122 15.24 -7.40 -10.35
N LEU A 123 14.88 -6.30 -9.70
CA LEU A 123 13.65 -5.55 -9.98
C LEU A 123 13.80 -4.56 -11.15
N VAL A 124 15.02 -4.34 -11.63
CA VAL A 124 15.33 -3.54 -12.82
C VAL A 124 15.64 -4.42 -14.02
N ARG A 125 16.06 -5.69 -13.82
CA ARG A 125 16.30 -6.66 -14.90
C ARG A 125 15.07 -6.86 -15.77
N HIS A 126 15.26 -6.73 -17.07
CA HIS A 126 14.22 -7.01 -18.04
C HIS A 126 14.26 -8.49 -18.40
N PRO A 127 13.10 -9.16 -18.55
CA PRO A 127 13.10 -10.58 -18.87
C PRO A 127 13.85 -10.84 -20.18
N ASN A 128 14.75 -11.82 -20.18
CA ASN A 128 15.45 -12.26 -21.38
C ASN A 128 14.42 -12.63 -22.45
N ARG A 129 14.56 -12.01 -23.63
CA ARG A 129 13.81 -12.42 -24.82
C ARG A 129 14.80 -13.03 -25.81
N LEU A 130 14.32 -13.99 -26.59
CA LEU A 130 15.02 -14.41 -27.79
C LEU A 130 15.02 -13.21 -28.73
N VAL A 131 16.19 -12.60 -28.93
CA VAL A 131 16.38 -11.52 -29.90
C VAL A 131 17.04 -12.17 -31.10
N LEU A 132 16.39 -12.06 -32.26
CA LEU A 132 16.93 -12.54 -33.52
C LEU A 132 18.03 -11.55 -33.94
N THR A 133 19.29 -11.93 -33.77
CA THR A 133 20.47 -11.19 -34.23
C THR A 133 20.89 -11.71 -35.60
N ARG A 134 21.63 -10.90 -36.39
CA ARG A 134 22.16 -11.34 -37.71
C ARG A 134 23.06 -12.58 -37.64
N GLU A 135 23.57 -12.91 -36.45
CA GLU A 135 24.41 -14.08 -36.15
C GLU A 135 23.64 -15.27 -35.54
N GLY A 136 22.31 -15.17 -35.37
CA GLY A 136 21.46 -16.25 -34.85
C GLY A 136 20.49 -15.84 -33.73
N LEU A 137 19.80 -16.83 -33.16
CA LEU A 137 18.90 -16.69 -32.00
C LEU A 137 19.74 -16.55 -30.72
N SER A 138 19.86 -15.33 -30.19
CA SER A 138 20.53 -15.11 -28.90
C SER A 138 19.52 -14.69 -27.83
N MET A 139 19.56 -15.36 -26.67
CA MET A 139 18.84 -14.90 -25.48
C MET A 139 19.55 -13.66 -24.96
N ARG A 140 19.03 -12.47 -25.27
CA ARG A 140 19.53 -11.20 -24.75
C ARG A 140 18.49 -10.52 -23.88
N GLU A 141 18.99 -9.74 -22.92
CA GLU A 141 18.15 -8.90 -22.08
C GLU A 141 17.40 -7.90 -22.99
N ALA A 142 16.06 -7.93 -22.92
CA ALA A 142 15.24 -7.14 -23.83
C ALA A 142 15.49 -5.64 -23.61
N ALA A 143 15.83 -4.90 -24.67
CA ALA A 143 15.99 -3.45 -24.61
C ALA A 143 14.72 -2.80 -23.99
N PRO A 144 14.88 -1.77 -23.12
CA PRO A 144 13.78 -1.15 -22.40
C PRO A 144 12.73 -0.61 -23.38
N ARG A 145 11.57 -1.26 -23.43
CA ARG A 145 10.49 -0.93 -24.38
C ARG A 145 9.78 0.40 -24.07
N ARG A 146 10.14 1.08 -22.97
CA ARG A 146 9.62 2.39 -22.56
C ARG A 146 10.74 3.19 -21.93
N ALA A 147 10.78 4.50 -22.23
CA ALA A 147 11.64 5.45 -21.52
C ALA A 147 11.50 5.23 -20.01
N PRO A 148 12.60 5.33 -19.23
CA PRO A 148 12.57 5.12 -17.79
C PRO A 148 11.61 6.13 -17.16
N VAL A 149 10.36 5.71 -16.95
CA VAL A 149 9.43 6.45 -16.10
C VAL A 149 10.08 6.44 -14.72
N ALA A 150 10.35 7.63 -14.18
CA ALA A 150 10.99 7.76 -12.87
C ALA A 150 10.27 6.84 -11.88
N GLY A 151 10.97 5.87 -11.26
CA GLY A 151 10.36 4.88 -10.37
C GLY A 151 9.54 5.50 -9.23
N TRP A 152 9.81 6.77 -8.92
CA TRP A 152 9.03 7.60 -8.01
C TRP A 152 7.62 7.92 -8.52
N LEU A 153 7.38 8.09 -9.82
CA LEU A 153 6.03 8.26 -10.39
C LEU A 153 5.18 6.99 -10.22
N LEU A 154 5.79 5.81 -10.37
CA LEU A 154 5.11 4.54 -10.07
C LEU A 154 4.78 4.40 -8.59
N THR A 155 5.66 4.92 -7.72
CA THR A 155 5.45 4.95 -6.27
C THR A 155 4.29 5.88 -5.90
N ALA A 156 4.30 7.12 -6.42
CA ALA A 156 3.21 8.08 -6.21
C ALA A 156 1.87 7.53 -6.72
N ARG A 157 1.88 6.86 -7.88
CA ARG A 157 0.70 6.20 -8.43
C ARG A 157 0.16 5.14 -7.49
N LEU A 158 1.00 4.19 -7.07
CA LEU A 158 0.57 3.08 -6.22
C LEU A 158 0.11 3.57 -4.84
N ALA A 159 0.80 4.54 -4.25
CA ALA A 159 0.41 5.16 -2.99
C ALA A 159 -0.94 5.87 -3.12
N ALA A 160 -1.15 6.68 -4.17
CA ALA A 160 -2.43 7.34 -4.39
C ALA A 160 -3.59 6.36 -4.65
N PHE A 161 -3.34 5.23 -5.34
CA PHE A 161 -4.37 4.20 -5.55
C PHE A 161 -4.82 3.54 -4.24
N THR A 162 -4.08 3.71 -3.14
CA THR A 162 -4.48 3.17 -1.83
C THR A 162 -5.41 4.08 -1.05
N TYR A 163 -5.63 5.33 -1.49
CA TYR A 163 -6.55 6.24 -0.81
C TYR A 163 -7.97 5.70 -0.81
N SER A 164 -8.49 5.31 -1.98
CA SER A 164 -9.85 4.79 -2.11
C SER A 164 -10.13 3.62 -1.15
N PRO A 165 -9.34 2.53 -1.13
CA PRO A 165 -9.56 1.47 -0.15
C PRO A 165 -9.43 1.94 1.31
N LEU A 166 -8.48 2.82 1.61
CA LEU A 166 -8.27 3.33 2.97
C LEU A 166 -9.39 4.25 3.46
N MET A 167 -10.14 4.89 2.55
CA MET A 167 -11.35 5.66 2.89
C MET A 167 -12.59 4.75 2.97
N LEU A 168 -12.68 3.73 2.11
CA LEU A 168 -13.86 2.86 2.04
C LEU A 168 -13.99 1.93 3.24
N VAL A 169 -12.88 1.43 3.79
CA VAL A 169 -12.90 0.56 4.97
C VAL A 169 -13.51 1.24 6.21
N PRO A 170 -13.01 2.40 6.67
CA PRO A 170 -13.61 3.10 7.80
C PRO A 170 -15.04 3.56 7.49
N CYS A 171 -15.34 3.94 6.25
CA CYS A 171 -16.71 4.23 5.82
C CYS A 171 -17.67 3.02 5.99
N LEU A 172 -17.23 1.82 5.61
CA LEU A 172 -18.02 0.59 5.81
C LEU A 172 -18.16 0.23 7.28
N ILE A 173 -17.12 0.45 8.10
CA ILE A 173 -17.21 0.25 9.54
C ILE A 173 -18.25 1.22 10.15
N ALA A 174 -18.17 2.51 9.79
CA ALA A 174 -19.12 3.53 10.23
C ALA A 174 -20.55 3.22 9.78
N PHE A 175 -20.73 2.58 8.62
CA PHE A 175 -22.05 2.12 8.17
C PHE A 175 -22.69 1.12 9.15
N GLY A 176 -21.88 0.24 9.77
CA GLY A 176 -22.36 -0.68 10.79
C GLY A 176 -22.86 0.00 12.07
N GLU A 177 -22.35 1.20 12.37
CA GLU A 177 -22.72 2.00 13.55
C GLU A 177 -23.92 2.93 13.29
N LEU A 178 -24.41 3.02 12.04
CA LEU A 178 -25.56 3.85 11.67
C LEU A 178 -26.85 3.45 12.38
N ARG A 179 -26.97 2.18 12.81
CA ARG A 179 -28.14 1.70 13.54
C ARG A 179 -28.39 2.51 14.82
N ASP A 180 -27.31 2.92 15.48
CA ASP A 180 -27.38 3.65 16.75
C ASP A 180 -27.30 5.18 16.54
N ARG A 181 -26.86 5.64 15.36
CA ARG A 181 -26.68 7.07 15.04
C ARG A 181 -27.13 7.44 13.62
N PRO A 182 -28.44 7.42 13.32
CA PRO A 182 -28.96 7.65 11.97
C PRO A 182 -28.67 9.07 11.43
N GLN A 183 -28.41 10.04 12.31
CA GLN A 183 -28.08 11.42 11.92
C GLN A 183 -26.82 11.53 11.05
N TRP A 184 -25.94 10.52 11.08
CA TRP A 184 -24.71 10.49 10.28
C TRP A 184 -24.87 9.77 8.93
N LEU A 185 -26.07 9.32 8.57
CA LEU A 185 -26.32 8.59 7.32
C LEU A 185 -25.81 9.35 6.09
N LEU A 186 -26.17 10.63 5.97
CA LEU A 186 -25.73 11.45 4.84
C LEU A 186 -24.22 11.61 4.79
N ALA A 187 -23.55 11.74 5.95
CA ALA A 187 -22.11 11.84 6.02
C ALA A 187 -21.42 10.54 5.56
N VAL A 188 -21.92 9.37 5.99
CA VAL A 188 -21.40 8.06 5.57
C VAL A 188 -21.64 7.82 4.08
N VAL A 189 -22.83 8.14 3.57
CA VAL A 189 -23.13 8.02 2.13
C VAL A 189 -22.22 8.93 1.31
N PHE A 190 -22.04 10.19 1.74
CA PHE A 190 -21.12 11.11 1.09
C PHE A 190 -19.67 10.61 1.14
N TRP A 191 -19.24 10.05 2.28
CA TRP A 191 -17.90 9.47 2.44
C TRP A 191 -17.68 8.29 1.48
N LEU A 192 -18.68 7.44 1.29
CA LEU A 192 -18.63 6.34 0.33
C LEU A 192 -18.44 6.86 -1.11
N PHE A 193 -19.27 7.83 -1.51
CA PHE A 193 -19.15 8.44 -2.84
C PHE A 193 -17.83 9.18 -3.02
N ALA A 194 -17.33 9.85 -1.99
CA ALA A 194 -16.02 10.50 -2.01
C ALA A 194 -14.90 9.48 -2.22
N GLY A 195 -14.91 8.35 -1.50
CA GLY A 195 -13.93 7.27 -1.68
C GLY A 195 -13.92 6.67 -3.09
N ILE A 196 -15.09 6.56 -3.72
CA ILE A 196 -15.23 6.12 -5.12
C ILE A 196 -14.71 7.21 -6.08
N ALA A 197 -15.14 8.46 -5.89
CA ALA A 197 -14.73 9.60 -6.72
C ALA A 197 -13.20 9.80 -6.68
N VAL A 198 -12.58 9.65 -5.51
CA VAL A 198 -11.12 9.70 -5.34
C VAL A 198 -10.43 8.62 -6.19
N SER A 199 -10.98 7.41 -6.29
CA SER A 199 -10.44 6.36 -7.15
C SER A 199 -10.36 6.79 -8.63
N TYR A 200 -11.45 7.36 -9.14
CA TYR A 200 -11.51 7.88 -10.51
C TYR A 200 -10.61 9.10 -10.71
N ALA A 201 -10.57 10.01 -9.74
CA ALA A 201 -9.70 11.19 -9.78
C ALA A 201 -8.22 10.80 -9.78
N VAL A 202 -7.80 9.83 -8.95
CA VAL A 202 -6.44 9.29 -8.95
C VAL A 202 -6.13 8.62 -10.29
N LEU A 203 -7.06 7.84 -10.86
CA LEU A 203 -6.89 7.22 -12.17
C LEU A 203 -6.62 8.28 -13.25
N LEU A 204 -7.44 9.33 -13.31
CA LEU A 204 -7.26 10.44 -14.26
C LEU A 204 -5.93 11.17 -14.02
N CYS A 205 -5.64 11.56 -12.78
CA CYS A 205 -4.40 12.24 -12.43
C CYS A 205 -3.18 11.42 -12.83
N THR A 206 -3.20 10.10 -12.58
CA THR A 206 -2.07 9.22 -12.90
C THR A 206 -1.90 9.02 -14.41
N ILE A 207 -2.97 8.99 -15.21
CA ILE A 207 -2.88 8.98 -16.68
C ILE A 207 -2.17 10.25 -17.18
N PHE A 208 -2.57 11.42 -16.70
CA PHE A 208 -1.95 12.69 -17.11
C PHE A 208 -0.52 12.85 -16.57
N LEU A 209 -0.24 12.32 -15.38
CA LEU A 209 1.09 12.32 -14.77
C LEU A 209 2.06 11.47 -15.61
N MET A 210 1.62 10.31 -16.11
CA MET A 210 2.40 9.46 -17.00
C MET A 210 2.64 10.08 -18.39
N ARG A 211 1.82 11.07 -18.78
CA ARG A 211 2.01 11.89 -19.99
C ARG A 211 2.92 13.10 -19.77
N GLY A 212 3.51 13.25 -18.59
CA GLY A 212 4.45 14.34 -18.28
C GLY A 212 3.82 15.71 -18.04
N LYS A 213 2.49 15.81 -17.89
CA LYS A 213 1.83 17.11 -17.65
C LYS A 213 2.12 17.63 -16.23
N ALA A 214 2.72 18.82 -16.13
CA ALA A 214 3.03 19.45 -14.84
C ALA A 214 1.78 19.70 -13.97
N GLY A 215 0.63 20.01 -14.58
CA GLY A 215 -0.64 20.20 -13.87
C GLY A 215 -1.13 18.96 -13.13
N ALA A 216 -0.82 17.76 -13.64
CA ALA A 216 -1.24 16.50 -13.00
C ALA A 216 -0.55 16.27 -11.65
N ARG A 217 0.68 16.77 -11.49
CA ARG A 217 1.42 16.69 -10.23
C ARG A 217 0.74 17.54 -9.15
N ARG A 218 0.38 18.78 -9.50
CA ARG A 218 -0.35 19.68 -8.59
C ARG A 218 -1.73 19.13 -8.28
N ALA A 219 -2.45 18.65 -9.28
CA ALA A 219 -3.78 18.04 -9.10
C ALA A 219 -3.72 16.84 -8.13
N LEU A 220 -2.73 15.95 -8.27
CA LEU A 220 -2.57 14.82 -7.35
C LEU A 220 -2.16 15.26 -5.93
N GLY A 221 -1.35 16.32 -5.81
CA GLY A 221 -1.02 16.93 -4.53
C GLY A 221 -2.24 17.52 -3.82
N TRP A 222 -3.07 18.27 -4.55
CA TRP A 222 -4.34 18.81 -4.04
C TRP A 222 -5.32 17.70 -3.67
N LEU A 223 -5.47 16.69 -4.52
CA LEU A 223 -6.31 15.53 -4.23
C LEU A 223 -5.86 14.84 -2.93
N THR A 224 -4.55 14.65 -2.75
CA THR A 224 -3.99 14.08 -1.50
C THR A 224 -4.33 14.93 -0.28
N PHE A 225 -4.21 16.25 -0.40
CA PHE A 225 -4.59 17.19 0.66
C PHE A 225 -6.08 17.09 1.01
N PHE A 226 -6.97 17.10 0.01
CA PHE A 226 -8.42 16.99 0.21
C PHE A 226 -8.82 15.67 0.85
N VAL A 227 -8.17 14.56 0.44
CA VAL A 227 -8.40 13.24 1.05
C VAL A 227 -8.09 13.28 2.54
N LEU A 228 -6.94 13.84 2.96
CA LEU A 228 -6.60 13.94 4.38
C LEU A 228 -7.54 14.88 5.15
N LEU A 229 -7.85 16.02 4.55
CA LEU A 229 -8.72 17.03 5.16
C LEU A 229 -10.14 16.49 5.40
N TRP A 230 -10.61 15.59 4.53
CA TRP A 230 -11.95 15.02 4.63
C TRP A 230 -11.99 13.75 5.49
N ASP A 231 -11.05 12.83 5.26
CA ASP A 231 -11.10 11.49 5.85
C ASP A 231 -10.68 11.47 7.33
N LEU A 232 -9.64 12.23 7.71
CA LEU A 232 -9.16 12.24 9.10
C LEU A 232 -10.22 12.78 10.08
N PRO A 233 -10.92 13.90 9.80
CA PRO A 233 -12.00 14.34 10.68
C PRO A 233 -13.15 13.34 10.75
N LEU A 234 -13.55 12.73 9.62
CA LEU A 234 -14.63 11.74 9.64
C LEU A 234 -14.24 10.49 10.44
N CYS A 235 -13.02 10.00 10.31
CA CYS A 235 -12.49 8.92 11.15
C CYS A 235 -12.56 9.29 12.63
N TYR A 236 -12.16 10.51 13.00
CA TYR A 236 -12.21 10.96 14.39
C TYR A 236 -13.64 11.10 14.92
N PHE A 237 -14.54 11.73 14.17
CA PHE A 237 -15.90 12.00 14.63
C PHE A 237 -16.79 10.75 14.66
N LEU A 238 -16.65 9.84 13.69
CA LEU A 238 -17.49 8.65 13.59
C LEU A 238 -16.90 7.47 14.36
N LEU A 239 -15.58 7.24 14.28
CA LEU A 239 -14.92 6.05 14.82
C LEU A 239 -14.05 6.34 16.05
N GLY A 240 -13.97 7.60 16.48
CA GLY A 240 -13.17 8.03 17.62
C GLY A 240 -11.65 8.03 17.36
N THR A 241 -10.89 8.18 18.44
CA THR A 241 -9.41 8.14 18.42
C THR A 241 -8.88 6.79 17.93
N ASP A 242 -9.57 5.71 18.28
CA ASP A 242 -9.28 4.34 17.87
C ASP A 242 -9.31 4.21 16.33
N GLY A 243 -10.37 4.70 15.67
CA GLY A 243 -10.49 4.70 14.22
C GLY A 243 -9.49 5.63 13.54
N LEU A 244 -9.24 6.81 14.11
CA LEU A 244 -8.25 7.75 13.58
C LEU A 244 -6.84 7.14 13.54
N ILE A 245 -6.42 6.44 14.60
CA ILE A 245 -5.10 5.81 14.64
C ILE A 245 -5.03 4.62 13.69
N ARG A 246 -6.09 3.80 13.64
CA ARG A 246 -6.08 2.53 12.88
C ARG A 246 -6.27 2.72 11.38
N ASP A 247 -7.16 3.63 10.99
CA ASP A 247 -7.54 3.86 9.60
C ASP A 247 -6.90 5.14 9.03
N GLY A 248 -6.80 6.19 9.85
CA GLY A 248 -6.19 7.46 9.45
C GLY A 248 -4.66 7.44 9.35
N ALA A 249 -3.96 6.71 10.22
CA ALA A 249 -2.49 6.64 10.16
C ALA A 249 -1.94 5.96 8.89
N PRO A 250 -2.51 4.83 8.42
CA PRO A 250 -2.17 4.28 7.10
C PRO A 250 -2.41 5.27 5.95
N LEU A 251 -3.52 6.03 6.00
CA LEU A 251 -3.83 7.04 4.99
C LEU A 251 -2.81 8.17 4.99
N LEU A 252 -2.43 8.66 6.17
CA LEU A 252 -1.39 9.66 6.32
C LEU A 252 -0.04 9.16 5.78
N ALA A 253 0.34 7.92 6.08
CA ALA A 253 1.56 7.33 5.56
C ALA A 253 1.54 7.21 4.02
N ALA A 254 0.40 6.82 3.43
CA ALA A 254 0.23 6.79 1.98
C ALA A 254 0.32 8.20 1.38
N ALA A 255 -0.28 9.20 2.02
CA ALA A 255 -0.23 10.59 1.58
C ALA A 255 1.20 11.17 1.60
N LEU A 256 1.92 10.97 2.71
CA LEU A 256 3.33 11.36 2.83
C LEU A 256 4.19 10.68 1.78
N LEU A 257 3.98 9.38 1.53
CA LEU A 257 4.69 8.66 0.48
C LEU A 257 4.39 9.21 -0.91
N THR A 258 3.14 9.56 -1.20
CA THR A 258 2.75 10.18 -2.48
C THR A 258 3.42 11.54 -2.64
N TRP A 259 3.36 12.43 -1.65
CA TRP A 259 4.02 13.74 -1.71
C TRP A 259 5.53 13.61 -1.87
N TYR A 260 6.17 12.76 -1.06
CA TYR A 260 7.61 12.51 -1.14
C TYR A 260 8.00 11.98 -2.53
N ALA A 261 7.22 11.06 -3.08
CA ALA A 261 7.46 10.52 -4.40
C ALA A 261 7.26 11.57 -5.51
N LEU A 262 6.26 12.45 -5.40
CA LEU A 262 6.07 13.56 -6.34
C LEU A 262 7.20 14.58 -6.27
N TYR A 263 7.68 14.89 -5.06
CA TYR A 263 8.83 15.77 -4.85
C TYR A 263 10.11 15.19 -5.45
N ARG A 264 10.40 13.91 -5.20
CA ARG A 264 11.56 13.22 -5.80
C ARG A 264 11.46 13.09 -7.31
N ALA A 265 10.25 12.90 -7.85
CA ALA A 265 10.04 12.88 -9.30
C ALA A 265 10.27 14.26 -9.95
N ALA A 266 9.94 15.34 -9.25
CA ALA A 266 10.22 16.71 -9.69
C ALA A 266 11.73 16.97 -9.76
N ALA A 267 12.46 16.67 -8.68
CA ALA A 267 13.90 16.88 -8.58
C ALA A 267 14.71 16.15 -9.67
N VAL A 268 14.24 14.99 -10.14
CA VAL A 268 14.89 14.24 -11.23
C VAL A 268 14.55 14.81 -12.62
N ALA A 269 13.39 15.45 -12.77
CA ALA A 269 12.98 16.07 -14.02
C ALA A 269 13.75 17.37 -14.31
N ASP A 270 14.18 18.09 -13.27
CA ASP A 270 14.87 19.38 -13.36
C ASP A 270 16.39 19.26 -13.59
N ILE A 271 16.95 18.04 -13.70
CA ILE A 271 18.37 17.84 -14.03
C ILE A 271 18.58 18.07 -15.55
N PRO A 272 19.36 19.09 -15.97
CA PRO A 272 19.56 19.44 -17.37
C PRO A 272 20.16 18.29 -18.17
N ALA A 273 19.76 18.19 -19.44
CA ALA A 273 20.09 17.06 -20.32
C ALA A 273 21.60 16.91 -20.62
N GLU A 274 22.41 17.96 -20.41
CA GLU A 274 23.85 17.96 -20.66
C GLU A 274 24.67 17.10 -19.69
N VAL A 275 24.10 16.67 -18.55
CA VAL A 275 24.79 15.82 -17.56
C VAL A 275 24.39 14.34 -17.66
N ARG A 276 23.61 13.95 -18.68
CA ARG A 276 23.12 12.56 -18.86
C ARG A 276 23.96 11.68 -19.79
N THR A 277 25.06 12.20 -20.35
CA THR A 277 26.03 11.44 -21.13
C THR A 277 27.12 10.85 -20.26
#